data_AF-A0A2L2WN47-F1
#
_entry.id   AF-A0A2L2WN47-F1
#
_cell.length_a   1.000
_cell.length_b   1.000
_cell.length_c   1.000
_cell.angle_alpha   90.00
_cell.angle_beta   90.00
_cell.angle_gamma   90.00
#
_symmetry.space_group_name_H-M   'P 1'
#
loop_
_entity.id
_entity.type
_entity.pdbx_description
1 polymer ?
#
loop_
_entity_poly.entity_id
_entity_poly.type
_entity_poly.pdbx_seq_one_letter_code
_entity_poly.pdbx_strand_id
1 'polypeptide(L)'
;MTKKKDPLEGASEQGTVLSDFVIEQKITAFEEAYHPCENEKLASKWFDETKLRTFFKAYPCSLGDPLTLYLDRLQDKGFRMKVGAMEEPVIFVTERVTESTGLLEKL
;
A
#
# COMPACT_ATOMS: atom_id res chain seq x y z
N MET A 1 -52.89 -10.96 24.63
CA MET A 1 -51.90 -9.89 24.87
C MET A 1 -50.71 -10.57 25.54
N THR A 2 -49.48 -10.65 25.02
CA THR A 2 -48.80 -9.87 23.99
C THR A 2 -47.64 -10.72 23.46
N LYS A 3 -47.57 -10.84 22.13
CA LYS A 3 -46.51 -11.48 21.37
C LYS A 3 -45.29 -10.56 21.42
N LYS A 4 -44.27 -10.90 22.21
CA LYS A 4 -42.96 -10.22 22.16
C LYS A 4 -42.16 -10.89 21.05
N LYS A 5 -42.09 -10.19 19.93
CA LYS A 5 -41.32 -10.54 18.75
C LYS A 5 -40.08 -9.66 18.82
N ASP A 6 -38.97 -10.23 19.26
CA ASP A 6 -37.67 -9.57 19.22
C ASP A 6 -37.32 -9.29 17.75
N PRO A 7 -37.10 -8.03 17.33
CA PRO A 7 -36.38 -7.76 16.11
C PRO A 7 -34.90 -7.86 16.45
N LEU A 8 -34.30 -9.03 16.20
CA LEU A 8 -32.85 -9.10 16.04
C LEU A 8 -32.52 -8.32 14.77
N GLU A 9 -32.26 -7.03 14.95
CA GLU A 9 -31.76 -6.10 13.95
C GLU A 9 -30.57 -6.73 13.23
N GLY A 10 -30.60 -6.63 11.90
CA GLY A 10 -29.59 -7.19 11.01
C GLY A 10 -28.22 -6.60 11.32
N ALA A 11 -27.37 -7.41 11.94
CA ALA A 11 -25.95 -7.30 11.70
C ALA A 11 -25.76 -7.62 10.22
N SER A 12 -25.57 -6.58 9.41
CA SER A 12 -25.16 -6.73 8.03
C SER A 12 -23.90 -7.59 8.05
N GLU A 13 -24.01 -8.85 7.62
CA GLU A 13 -22.88 -9.73 7.34
C GLU A 13 -22.15 -9.14 6.13
N GLN A 14 -21.49 -7.99 6.33
CA GLN A 14 -20.53 -7.47 5.38
C GLN A 14 -19.35 -8.42 5.44
N GLY A 15 -19.43 -9.49 4.63
CA GLY A 15 -18.31 -10.40 4.44
C GLY A 15 -17.08 -9.58 4.09
N THR A 16 -15.95 -9.89 4.74
CA THR A 16 -14.69 -9.19 4.50
C THR A 16 -14.36 -9.27 3.01
N VAL A 17 -14.25 -8.11 2.36
CA VAL A 17 -13.85 -8.00 0.96
C VAL A 17 -12.35 -7.71 0.87
N LEU A 18 -11.68 -8.12 -0.21
CA LEU A 18 -10.24 -7.89 -0.41
C LEU A 18 -9.82 -6.43 -0.24
N SER A 19 -10.69 -5.50 -0.62
CA SER A 19 -10.45 -4.06 -0.48
C SER A 19 -10.30 -3.59 0.96
N ASP A 20 -10.83 -4.34 1.93
CA ASP A 20 -10.70 -4.04 3.37
C ASP A 20 -9.24 -4.19 3.86
N PHE A 21 -8.45 -5.04 3.19
CA PHE A 21 -7.02 -5.23 3.48
C PHE A 21 -6.13 -4.11 2.90
N VAL A 22 -6.70 -3.21 2.09
CA VAL A 22 -6.01 -2.07 1.51
C VAL A 22 -6.19 -0.86 2.40
N ILE A 23 -5.08 -0.41 2.99
CA ILE A 23 -5.05 0.74 3.87
C ILE A 23 -4.51 1.92 3.06
N GLU A 24 -5.40 2.83 2.65
CA GLU A 24 -5.03 3.99 1.83
C GLU A 24 -3.94 4.85 2.48
N GLN A 25 -3.92 4.96 3.80
CA GLN A 25 -2.89 5.69 4.55
C GLN A 25 -1.47 5.17 4.27
N LYS A 26 -1.30 3.86 4.01
CA LYS A 26 0.01 3.31 3.64
C LYS A 26 0.44 3.74 2.24
N ILE A 27 -0.52 3.88 1.32
CA ILE A 27 -0.27 4.36 -0.04
C ILE A 27 0.13 5.83 0.02
N THR A 28 -0.60 6.65 0.79
CA THR A 28 -0.24 8.05 1.02
C THR A 28 1.16 8.18 1.63
N ALA A 29 1.46 7.41 2.68
CA ALA A 29 2.78 7.43 3.30
C ALA A 29 3.90 7.01 2.32
N PHE A 30 3.63 6.06 1.42
CA PHE A 30 4.56 5.69 0.35
C PHE A 30 4.75 6.84 -0.65
N GLU A 31 3.65 7.50 -1.06
CA GLU A 31 3.70 8.65 -1.96
C GLU A 31 4.43 9.85 -1.34
N GLU A 32 4.28 10.08 -0.04
CA GLU A 32 5.00 11.15 0.67
C GLU A 32 6.48 10.84 0.85
N ALA A 33 6.83 9.57 1.07
CA ALA A 33 8.21 9.14 1.23
C ALA A 33 8.97 9.03 -0.10
N TYR A 34 8.28 8.81 -1.22
CA TYR A 34 8.91 8.47 -2.50
C TYR A 34 8.31 9.23 -3.70
N HIS A 35 9.12 9.45 -4.73
CA HIS A 35 8.68 9.86 -6.06
C HIS A 35 8.91 8.72 -7.05
N PRO A 36 7.98 8.49 -8.01
CA PRO A 36 8.19 7.50 -9.06
C PRO A 36 9.37 7.91 -9.93
N CYS A 37 10.26 6.96 -10.22
CA CYS A 37 11.41 7.18 -11.08
C CYS A 37 11.30 6.32 -12.33
N GLU A 38 11.65 6.88 -13.49
CA GLU A 38 11.57 6.14 -14.74
C GLU A 38 12.82 5.32 -15.05
N ASN A 39 13.97 5.72 -14.50
CA ASN A 39 15.28 5.21 -14.87
C ASN A 39 15.96 4.62 -13.63
N GLU A 40 16.31 3.34 -13.71
CA GLU A 40 17.02 2.61 -12.64
C GLU A 40 18.27 3.36 -12.15
N LYS A 41 19.04 3.96 -13.06
CA LYS A 41 20.29 4.66 -12.72
C LYS A 41 20.08 5.94 -11.90
N LEU A 42 18.88 6.50 -11.96
CA LEU A 42 18.49 7.71 -11.23
C LEU A 42 17.67 7.39 -9.98
N ALA A 43 17.28 6.13 -9.79
CA ALA A 43 16.53 5.70 -8.63
C ALA A 43 17.44 5.68 -7.39
N SER A 44 16.94 6.24 -6.29
CA SER A 44 17.59 6.07 -4.97
C SER A 44 17.37 4.65 -4.44
N LYS A 45 16.19 4.09 -4.77
CA LYS A 45 15.73 2.81 -4.22
C LYS A 45 14.86 2.06 -5.22
N TRP A 46 14.88 0.74 -5.11
CA TRP A 46 14.02 -0.18 -5.83
C TRP A 46 13.14 -0.97 -4.87
N PHE A 47 11.89 -1.13 -5.24
CA PHE A 47 10.92 -1.94 -4.53
C PHE A 47 10.49 -3.10 -5.42
N ASP A 48 11.03 -4.30 -5.14
CA ASP A 48 10.53 -5.56 -5.66
C ASP A 48 9.27 -6.01 -4.89
N GLU A 49 8.64 -7.08 -5.37
CA GLU A 49 7.45 -7.66 -4.77
C GLU A 49 7.63 -7.93 -3.25
N THR A 50 8.76 -8.51 -2.84
CA THR A 50 9.03 -8.87 -1.44
C THR A 50 9.11 -7.63 -0.55
N LYS A 51 9.78 -6.57 -1.02
CA LYS A 51 9.86 -5.29 -0.30
C LYS A 51 8.49 -4.62 -0.20
N LEU A 52 7.69 -4.63 -1.26
CA LEU A 52 6.33 -4.07 -1.24
C LEU A 52 5.43 -4.84 -0.29
N ARG A 53 5.46 -6.18 -0.32
CA ARG A 53 4.72 -7.04 0.64
C ARG A 53 5.08 -6.70 2.07
N THR A 54 6.37 -6.51 2.34
CA THR A 54 6.87 -6.19 3.68
C THR A 54 6.44 -4.79 4.12
N PHE A 55 6.49 -3.80 3.23
CA PHE A 55 6.09 -2.42 3.49
C PHE A 55 4.59 -2.31 3.76
N PHE A 56 3.77 -2.84 2.86
CA PHE A 56 2.32 -2.77 2.96
C PHE A 56 1.74 -3.80 3.94
N LYS A 57 2.55 -4.76 4.40
CA LYS A 57 2.08 -5.96 5.12
C LYS A 57 1.01 -6.70 4.32
N ALA A 58 1.18 -6.74 3.00
CA ALA A 58 0.23 -7.28 2.04
C ALA A 58 0.62 -8.72 1.68
N TYR A 59 0.25 -9.65 2.56
CA TYR A 59 0.46 -11.09 2.34
C TYR A 59 -0.80 -11.73 1.73
N PRO A 60 -0.64 -12.76 0.87
CA PRO A 60 -1.77 -13.46 0.29
C PRO A 60 -2.66 -14.04 1.39
N CYS A 61 -3.97 -13.91 1.21
CA CYS A 61 -4.99 -14.36 2.14
C CYS A 61 -6.00 -15.25 1.41
N SER A 62 -6.90 -15.91 2.15
CA SER A 62 -7.90 -16.82 1.57
C SER A 62 -8.83 -16.17 0.53
N LEU A 63 -8.93 -14.84 0.55
CA LEU A 63 -9.74 -14.05 -0.38
C LEU A 63 -8.97 -13.64 -1.64
N GLY A 64 -7.65 -13.77 -1.67
CA GLY A 64 -6.77 -13.35 -2.77
C GLY A 64 -5.53 -12.59 -2.31
N ASP A 65 -4.86 -11.96 -3.26
CA ASP A 65 -3.63 -11.19 -3.03
C ASP A 65 -3.93 -9.68 -2.90
N PRO A 66 -3.78 -9.11 -1.70
CA PRO A 66 -4.06 -7.68 -1.49
C PRO A 66 -2.99 -6.79 -2.12
N LEU A 67 -1.78 -7.30 -2.35
CA LEU A 67 -0.70 -6.52 -2.97
C LEU A 67 -1.08 -6.07 -4.38
N THR A 68 -1.82 -6.89 -5.13
CA THR A 68 -2.34 -6.55 -6.46
C THR A 68 -3.16 -5.24 -6.43
N LEU A 69 -3.95 -5.03 -5.37
CA LEU A 69 -4.72 -3.79 -5.20
C LEU A 69 -3.82 -2.60 -4.84
N TYR A 70 -2.78 -2.81 -4.01
CA TYR A 70 -1.80 -1.75 -3.76
C TYR A 70 -1.05 -1.36 -5.03
N LEU A 71 -0.67 -2.32 -5.86
CA LEU A 71 0.02 -2.08 -7.13
C LEU A 71 -0.85 -1.30 -8.12
N ASP A 72 -2.14 -1.63 -8.23
CA ASP A 72 -3.10 -0.89 -9.07
C ASP A 72 -3.18 0.59 -8.63
N ARG A 73 -3.33 0.82 -7.32
CA ARG A 73 -3.39 2.19 -6.77
C ARG A 73 -2.07 2.94 -6.93
N LEU A 74 -0.94 2.27 -6.73
CA LEU A 74 0.39 2.85 -6.96
C LEU A 74 0.60 3.21 -8.43
N GLN A 75 0.13 2.39 -9.35
CA GLN A 75 0.19 2.64 -10.78
C GLN A 75 -0.61 3.87 -11.21
N ASP A 76 -1.79 4.08 -10.61
CA ASP A 76 -2.59 5.31 -10.80
C ASP A 76 -1.82 6.57 -10.35
N LYS A 77 -1.02 6.44 -9.28
CA LYS A 77 -0.11 7.49 -8.78
C LYS A 77 1.22 7.59 -9.54
N GLY A 78 1.40 6.82 -10.62
CA GLY A 78 2.59 6.85 -11.47
C GLY A 78 3.73 5.90 -11.05
N PHE A 79 3.59 5.17 -9.95
CA PHE A 79 4.55 4.13 -9.54
C PHE A 79 4.28 2.85 -10.32
N ARG A 80 5.03 2.64 -11.40
CA ARG A 80 4.86 1.48 -12.28
C ARG A 80 5.97 0.45 -12.07
N MET A 81 5.58 -0.82 -12.04
CA MET A 81 6.54 -1.92 -12.14
C MET A 81 7.20 -1.91 -13.52
N LYS A 82 8.52 -2.07 -13.52
CA LYS A 82 9.36 -2.21 -14.71
C LYS A 82 10.29 -3.41 -14.53
N VAL A 83 10.85 -3.91 -15.62
CA VAL A 83 11.88 -4.94 -15.57
C VAL A 83 13.20 -4.26 -15.21
N GLY A 84 13.78 -4.64 -14.08
CA GLY A 84 15.09 -4.17 -13.64
C GLY A 84 16.25 -4.88 -14.34
N ALA A 85 17.47 -4.43 -14.07
CA ALA A 85 18.68 -4.99 -14.68
C ALA A 85 18.91 -6.48 -14.37
N MET A 86 18.31 -7.00 -13.29
CA MET A 86 18.34 -8.43 -12.93
C MET A 86 17.12 -9.21 -13.44
N GLU A 87 16.39 -8.67 -14.42
CA GLU A 87 15.20 -9.30 -15.04
C GLU A 87 14.01 -9.50 -14.05
N GLU A 88 13.99 -8.76 -12.95
CA GLU A 88 12.95 -8.80 -11.92
C GLU A 88 11.99 -7.61 -12.02
N PRO A 89 10.69 -7.78 -11.68
CA PRO A 89 9.73 -6.69 -11.65
C PRO A 89 9.95 -5.80 -10.42
N VAL A 90 10.31 -4.54 -10.67
CA VAL A 90 10.65 -3.56 -9.64
C VAL A 90 9.99 -2.20 -9.90
N ILE A 91 9.66 -1.51 -8.83
CA ILE A 91 9.28 -0.10 -8.86
C ILE A 91 10.51 0.72 -8.49
N PHE A 92 10.95 1.57 -9.41
CA PHE A 92 12.03 2.51 -9.16
C PHE A 92 11.48 3.77 -8.52
N VAL A 93 12.14 4.20 -7.44
CA VAL A 93 11.75 5.41 -6.73
C VAL A 93 12.96 6.24 -6.33
N THR A 94 12.72 7.52 -6.15
CA THR A 94 13.62 8.45 -5.46
C THR A 94 12.99 8.84 -4.13
N GLU A 95 13.77 8.83 -3.06
CA GLU A 95 13.28 9.28 -1.76
C GLU A 95 12.94 10.77 -1.82
N ARG A 96 11.77 11.15 -1.30
CA ARG A 96 11.49 12.55 -1.03
C ARG A 96 12.31 12.91 0.19
N VAL A 97 13.04 14.03 0.11
CA VAL A 97 13.61 14.64 1.30
C VAL A 97 12.42 15.18 2.09
N THR A 98 11.87 14.36 2.98
CA THR A 98 11.00 14.88 4.02
C THR A 98 11.94 15.61 4.99
N GLU A 99 11.77 16.92 5.14
CA GLU A 99 12.48 17.71 6.16
C GLU A 99 11.97 17.32 7.57
N SER A 100 12.04 16.03 7.91
CA SER A 100 11.77 15.49 9.23
C SER A 100 13.00 15.61 10.14
N THR A 101 13.96 16.48 9.80
CA THR A 101 15.03 16.94 10.67
C THR A 101 14.66 18.31 11.22
N GLY A 102 13.67 18.34 12.12
CA GLY A 102 13.24 19.55 12.80
C GLY A 102 12.96 19.36 14.29
N LEU A 103 13.39 18.26 14.92
CA LEU A 103 13.06 18.00 16.33
C LEU A 103 14.23 17.55 17.21
N LEU A 104 15.47 17.86 16.84
CA LEU A 104 16.62 17.73 17.73
C LEU A 104 17.65 18.81 17.41
N GLU A 105 17.40 20.04 17.84
CA GLU A 105 18.42 20.91 18.47
C GLU A 105 17.82 22.28 18.76
N LYS A 106 18.02 22.74 20.01
CA LYS A 106 17.68 24.05 20.60
C LYS A 106 16.29 24.16 21.22
N LEU A 107 16.16 23.73 22.48
CA LEU A 107 16.33 24.59 23.67
C LEU A 107 16.10 23.78 24.96
#